data_AF-A0AB38U3V1-F1
#
_entry.id   AF-A0AB38U3V1-F1
#
_cell.length_a   1.000
_cell.length_b   1.000
_cell.length_c   1.000
_cell.angle_alpha   90.00
_cell.angle_beta   90.00
_cell.angle_gamma   90.00
#
_symmetry.space_group_name_H-M   'P 1'
#
loop_
_entity.id
_entity.type
_entity.pdbx_description
1 polymer ?
#
loop_
_entity_poly.entity_id
_entity_poly.type
_entity_poly.pdbx_seq_one_letter_code
_entity_poly.pdbx_strand_id
1 'polypeptide(L)'
;MKLIDNGNLTGLVCATLIAAGIGISYWAFKYAPPSIWSVLLALLGFLLMAIGGLSSRARLLKIKPFGSNYKKVRDSYKTNVGADADKPK
;
A
#
# COMPACT_ATOMS: atom_id res chain seq x y z
N MET A 1 5.44 -16.84 -0.67
CA MET A 1 5.74 -15.40 -0.90
C MET A 1 4.72 -14.58 -0.11
N LYS A 2 5.16 -13.67 0.78
CA LYS A 2 4.23 -12.85 1.58
C LYS A 2 3.78 -11.63 0.77
N LEU A 3 2.47 -11.40 0.66
CA LEU A 3 1.91 -10.25 -0.07
C LEU A 3 2.14 -8.92 0.67
N ILE A 4 2.17 -8.98 2.00
CA ILE A 4 2.43 -7.86 2.89
C ILE A 4 3.76 -8.12 3.59
N ASP A 5 4.68 -7.20 3.43
CA ASP A 5 5.99 -7.23 4.06
C ASP A 5 6.17 -5.94 4.87
N ASN A 6 6.45 -6.10 6.17
CA ASN A 6 6.68 -5.01 7.10
C ASN A 6 5.57 -3.93 7.13
N GLY A 7 4.31 -4.34 7.04
CA GLY A 7 3.16 -3.41 7.11
C GLY A 7 2.92 -2.59 5.84
N ASN A 8 3.52 -2.98 4.71
CA ASN A 8 3.24 -2.44 3.38
C ASN A 8 3.22 -3.57 2.34
N LEU A 9 2.72 -3.34 1.13
CA LEU A 9 2.80 -4.29 0.03
C LEU A 9 4.26 -4.61 -0.30
N THR A 10 4.56 -5.88 -0.54
CA THR A 10 5.90 -6.34 -0.96
C THR A 10 6.33 -5.61 -2.22
N GLY A 11 7.61 -5.22 -2.34
CA GLY A 11 8.09 -4.45 -3.50
C GLY A 11 7.88 -5.19 -4.82
N LEU A 12 7.96 -6.52 -4.78
CA LEU A 12 7.57 -7.39 -5.89
C LEU A 12 6.08 -7.28 -6.23
N VAL A 13 5.19 -7.26 -5.22
CA VAL A 13 3.74 -7.10 -5.43
C VAL A 13 3.45 -5.73 -6.04
N CYS A 14 4.08 -4.67 -5.55
CA CYS A 14 3.99 -3.33 -6.14
C CYS A 14 4.44 -3.33 -7.61
N ALA A 15 5.59 -3.93 -7.90
CA ALA A 15 6.13 -4.02 -9.27
C ALA A 15 5.19 -4.82 -10.19
N THR A 16 4.64 -5.93 -9.72
CA THR A 16 3.66 -6.71 -10.50
C THR A 16 2.37 -5.95 -10.72
N LEU A 17 1.90 -5.17 -9.75
CA LEU A 17 0.67 -4.37 -9.88
C LEU A 17 0.85 -3.24 -10.90
N ILE A 18 2.02 -2.60 -10.90
CA ILE A 18 2.41 -1.58 -11.89
C ILE A 18 2.47 -2.21 -13.29
N ALA A 19 3.19 -3.33 -13.43
CA ALA A 19 3.34 -4.01 -14.71
C ALA A 19 1.99 -4.51 -15.26
N ALA A 20 1.13 -5.07 -14.40
CA ALA A 20 -0.21 -5.50 -14.76
C ALA A 20 -1.10 -4.31 -15.18
N GLY A 21 -1.06 -3.21 -14.43
CA GLY A 21 -1.80 -1.99 -14.76
C GLY A 21 -1.42 -1.43 -16.14
N ILE A 22 -0.12 -1.32 -16.42
CA ILE A 22 0.39 -0.89 -17.74
C ILE A 22 -0.06 -1.86 -18.84
N GLY A 23 0.03 -3.16 -18.59
CA GLY A 23 -0.41 -4.19 -19.54
C GLY A 23 -1.89 -4.07 -19.88
N ILE A 24 -2.76 -3.92 -18.87
CA ILE A 24 -4.21 -3.76 -19.04
C ILE A 24 -4.53 -2.49 -19.82
N SER A 25 -3.93 -1.35 -19.45
CA SER A 25 -4.15 -0.08 -20.14
C SER A 25 -3.68 -0.14 -21.61
N TYR A 26 -2.51 -0.75 -21.88
CA TYR A 26 -2.00 -0.91 -23.24
C TYR A 26 -2.90 -1.82 -24.08
N TRP A 27 -3.37 -2.94 -23.52
CA TRP A 27 -4.29 -3.84 -24.20
C TRP A 27 -5.63 -3.18 -24.50
N ALA A 28 -6.17 -2.42 -23.55
CA ALA A 28 -7.41 -1.68 -23.72
C ALA A 28 -7.32 -0.71 -24.91
N PHE A 29 -6.25 0.08 -25.00
CA PHE A 29 -6.09 1.01 -26.11
C PHE A 29 -5.77 0.35 -27.45
N LYS A 30 -5.06 -0.79 -27.44
CA LYS A 30 -4.64 -1.45 -28.69
C LYS A 30 -5.73 -2.28 -29.35
N TYR A 31 -6.53 -2.98 -28.56
CA TYR A 31 -7.46 -3.99 -29.07
C TYR A 31 -8.93 -3.65 -28.87
N ALA A 32 -9.27 -2.76 -27.92
CA ALA A 32 -10.67 -2.42 -27.71
C ALA A 32 -11.10 -1.29 -28.67
N PRO A 33 -12.29 -1.41 -29.28
CA PRO A 33 -12.84 -0.35 -30.11
C PRO A 33 -13.02 0.94 -29.30
N PRO A 34 -12.95 2.13 -29.95
CA PRO A 34 -13.14 3.41 -29.27
C PRO A 34 -14.56 3.49 -28.71
N SER A 35 -14.69 3.15 -27.42
CA SER A 35 -15.93 3.03 -26.68
C SER A 35 -15.68 3.43 -25.23
N ILE A 36 -16.73 3.91 -24.55
CA ILE A 36 -16.70 4.24 -23.11
C ILE A 36 -16.12 3.09 -22.28
N TRP A 37 -16.40 1.85 -22.68
CA TRP A 37 -15.92 0.65 -22.00
C TRP A 37 -14.40 0.46 -22.08
N SER A 38 -13.77 0.83 -23.20
CA SER A 38 -12.32 0.79 -23.34
C SER A 38 -11.65 1.79 -22.40
N VAL A 39 -12.22 3.00 -22.30
CA VAL A 39 -11.72 4.05 -21.40
C VAL A 39 -11.84 3.63 -19.94
N LEU A 40 -12.96 3.03 -19.53
CA LEU A 40 -13.15 2.50 -18.18
C LEU A 40 -12.13 1.40 -17.85
N LEU A 41 -11.86 0.50 -18.80
CA LEU A 41 -10.88 -0.57 -18.62
C LEU A 41 -9.45 -0.01 -18.50
N ALA A 42 -9.12 0.98 -19.33
CA ALA A 42 -7.83 1.68 -19.26
C ALA A 42 -7.66 2.44 -17.93
N LEU A 43 -8.74 3.05 -17.42
CA LEU A 43 -8.76 3.75 -16.13
C LEU A 43 -8.55 2.78 -14.96
N LEU A 44 -9.14 1.58 -15.02
CA LEU A 44 -8.87 0.52 -14.05
C LEU A 44 -7.40 0.09 -14.06
N GLY A 45 -6.81 -0.10 -15.24
CA GLY A 45 -5.38 -0.37 -15.37
C GLY A 45 -4.51 0.74 -14.75
N PHE A 46 -4.90 2.01 -14.98
CA PHE A 46 -4.22 3.16 -14.40
C PHE A 46 -4.33 3.20 -12.87
N LEU A 47 -5.51 2.91 -12.30
CA LEU A 47 -5.71 2.83 -10.85
C LEU A 47 -4.81 1.76 -10.21
N LEU A 48 -4.71 0.58 -10.83
CA LEU A 48 -3.81 -0.48 -10.37
C LEU A 48 -2.35 -0.02 -10.38
N MET A 49 -1.93 0.66 -11.46
CA MET A 49 -0.59 1.26 -11.56
C MET A 49 -0.36 2.29 -10.45
N ALA A 50 -1.32 3.18 -10.21
CA ALA A 50 -1.23 4.22 -9.19
C ALA A 50 -1.11 3.63 -7.78
N ILE A 51 -1.91 2.60 -7.43
CA ILE A 51 -1.84 1.92 -6.14
C ILE A 51 -0.46 1.26 -5.95
N GLY A 52 0.07 0.61 -6.99
CA GLY A 52 1.40 0.01 -6.95
C GLY A 52 2.52 1.04 -6.79
N GLY A 53 2.41 2.18 -7.48
CA GLY A 53 3.34 3.30 -7.37
C GLY A 53 3.32 3.98 -6.00
N LEU A 54 2.13 4.27 -5.46
CA LEU A 54 1.94 4.89 -4.15
C LEU A 54 2.45 3.98 -3.03
N SER A 55 2.15 2.69 -3.09
CA SER A 55 2.66 1.71 -2.12
C SER A 55 4.19 1.57 -2.18
N SER A 56 4.78 1.64 -3.38
CA SER A 56 6.25 1.70 -3.55
C SER A 56 6.86 2.95 -2.91
N ARG A 57 6.26 4.13 -3.11
CA ARG A 57 6.73 5.38 -2.46
C ARG A 57 6.55 5.37 -0.94
N ALA A 58 5.42 4.85 -0.45
CA ALA A 58 5.18 4.70 0.99
C ALA A 58 6.27 3.83 1.66
N ARG A 59 6.76 2.80 0.95
CA ARG A 59 7.88 1.96 1.39
C ARG A 59 9.17 2.77 1.54
N LEU A 60 9.49 3.64 0.58
CA LEU A 60 10.67 4.50 0.63
C LEU A 60 10.59 5.48 1.80
N LEU A 61 9.40 6.03 2.07
CA LEU A 61 9.14 6.94 3.20
C LEU A 61 8.97 6.20 4.54
N LYS A 62 9.19 4.87 4.59
CA LYS A 62 8.98 4.01 5.77
C LYS A 62 7.57 4.10 6.37
N ILE A 63 6.59 4.55 5.57
CA ILE A 63 5.18 4.60 5.94
C ILE A 63 4.63 3.18 5.82
N LYS A 64 4.04 2.69 6.92
CA LYS A 64 3.49 1.34 7.04
C LYS A 64 1.97 1.43 7.16
N PRO A 65 1.22 1.52 6.04
CA PRO A 65 -0.24 1.68 6.08
C PRO A 65 -0.94 0.51 6.78
N PHE A 66 -0.35 -0.68 6.77
CA PHE A 66 -0.88 -1.89 7.41
C PHE A 66 -0.01 -2.36 8.59
N GLY A 67 0.84 -1.49 9.13
CA GLY A 67 1.77 -1.82 10.20
C GLY A 67 1.15 -1.77 11.60
N SER A 68 1.51 -2.71 12.47
CA SER A 68 1.07 -2.77 13.87
C SER A 68 1.73 -1.73 14.79
N ASN A 69 2.31 -0.65 14.24
CA ASN A 69 2.97 0.40 15.04
C ASN A 69 2.01 0.99 16.09
N TYR A 70 0.71 1.10 15.77
CA TYR A 70 -0.31 1.53 16.72
C TYR A 70 -0.37 0.64 17.98
N LYS A 71 -0.18 -0.68 17.82
CA LYS A 71 -0.16 -1.62 18.95
C LYS A 71 1.06 -1.39 19.85
N LYS A 72 2.24 -1.15 19.25
CA LYS A 72 3.47 -0.79 19.98
C LYS A 72 3.33 0.53 20.75
N VAL A 73 2.76 1.55 20.12
CA VAL A 73 2.54 2.86 20.75
C VAL A 73 1.54 2.75 21.90
N ARG A 74 0.47 1.97 21.73
CA ARG A 74 -0.50 1.72 22.80
C ARG A 74 0.11 0.97 23.99
N ASP A 75 0.94 -0.04 23.72
CA ASP A 75 1.60 -0.80 24.77
C ASP A 75 2.63 0.06 25.53
N SER A 76 3.34 0.99 24.87
CA SER A 76 4.23 1.93 25.56
C SER A 76 3.49 2.84 26.54
N TYR A 77 2.25 3.25 26.26
CA TYR A 77 1.46 4.03 27.23
C TYR A 77 1.08 3.20 28.46
N LYS A 78 0.78 1.90 28.29
CA LYS A 78 0.45 1.02 29.41
C LYS A 78 1.63 0.80 30.36
N THR A 79 2.86 0.75 29.84
CA THR A 79 4.05 0.56 30.67
C THR A 79 4.41 1.81 31.49
N ASN A 80 4.12 3.02 30.96
CA ASN A 80 4.42 4.27 31.67
C ASN A 80 3.41 4.57 32.79
N VAL A 81 2.13 4.21 32.63
CA VAL A 81 1.12 4.37 33.70
C VAL A 81 1.48 3.56 34.97
N GLY A 82 2.20 2.44 34.83
CA GLY A 82 2.68 1.66 35.97
C GLY A 82 3.94 2.23 36.63
N ALA A 83 4.79 2.96 35.89
CA ALA A 83 6.04 3.52 36.41
C ALA A 83 5.85 4.88 37.10
N ASP A 84 4.81 5.64 36.72
CA ASP A 84 4.49 6.93 37.33
C ASP A 84 3.73 6.81 38.68
N ALA A 85 3.29 5.60 39.05
CA ALA A 85 2.63 5.31 40.32
C ALA A 85 3.60 5.03 41.50
N ASP A 86 4.92 4.95 41.22
CA ASP A 86 5.97 4.61 42.21
C ASP A 86 6.96 5.76 42.46
N LYS A 87 6.56 7.03 42.25
CA LYS A 87 7.33 8.17 42.75
C LYS A 87 6.79 8.58 44.12
N PRO A 88 7.55 8.43 45.23
CA PRO A 88 7.17 9.01 46.50
C PRO A 88 7.15 10.54 46.38
N LYS A 89 6.11 11.15 46.98
CA LYS A 89 5.88 12.60 47.05
C LYS A 89 7.02 13.33 47.75
#